data_AF-A0A3R7WEP9-F1
#
_entry.id   AF-A0A3R7WEP9-F1
#
_cell.length_a   1.000
_cell.length_b   1.000
_cell.length_c   1.000
_cell.angle_alpha   90.00
_cell.angle_beta   90.00
_cell.angle_gamma   90.00
#
_symmetry.space_group_name_H-M   'P 1'
#
loop_
_entity.id
_entity.type
_entity.pdbx_description
1 polymer ?
#
loop_
_entity_poly.entity_id
_entity_poly.type
_entity_poly.pdbx_seq_one_letter_code
_entity_poly.pdbx_strand_id
1 'polypeptide(L)'
;MGLFLFYSSWLGSIGFFIASLAALAIYPPSRVPLALFYGVYGGALYLLPWGTWTRFCDCVRWFNKDSVPYFQGQKLVFDDGVTPCAAKSKSLLSFHPHGVLVCGCAVRWLATDLLFVLPVIAQIMYWAGGGPANRSSFEMLAKEGTNIGLLPGGFEEASLFTYKKHRYKIPTVVFWGQWWCPFMPHPSAKLVTVVGPPLALPLTPSPTKEDVDKYHALYVDALQTLFDKFKAEYASTPDATLEIW
;
A
#
# COMPACT_ATOMS: atom_id res chain seq x y z
N MET A 1 7.43 -14.19 6.11
CA MET A 1 6.90 -14.96 4.95
C MET A 1 5.76 -14.22 4.25
N GLY A 2 4.83 -13.56 4.96
CA GLY A 2 3.68 -12.86 4.35
C GLY A 2 4.05 -11.85 3.27
N LEU A 3 5.00 -10.94 3.54
CA LEU A 3 5.47 -9.97 2.54
C LEU A 3 6.11 -10.66 1.32
N PHE A 4 6.90 -11.71 1.53
CA PHE A 4 7.51 -12.47 0.43
C PHE A 4 6.46 -13.13 -0.48
N LEU A 5 5.43 -13.76 0.10
CA LEU A 5 4.36 -14.39 -0.67
C LEU A 5 3.53 -13.34 -1.43
N PHE A 6 3.26 -12.20 -0.80
CA PHE A 6 2.60 -11.07 -1.45
C PHE A 6 3.40 -10.58 -2.67
N TYR A 7 4.70 -10.31 -2.50
CA TYR A 7 5.56 -9.82 -3.58
C TYR A 7 5.78 -10.86 -4.68
N SER A 8 5.98 -12.12 -4.32
CA SER A 8 6.13 -13.21 -5.30
C SER A 8 4.86 -13.38 -6.12
N SER A 9 3.68 -13.28 -5.49
CA SER A 9 2.40 -13.33 -6.18
C SER A 9 2.17 -12.10 -7.05
N TRP A 10 2.56 -10.92 -6.59
CA TRP A 10 2.43 -9.68 -7.34
C TRP A 10 3.35 -9.64 -8.56
N LEU A 11 4.67 -9.88 -8.38
CA LEU A 11 5.63 -9.92 -9.48
C LEU A 11 5.36 -11.08 -10.43
N GLY A 12 4.97 -12.25 -9.90
CA GLY A 12 4.55 -13.40 -10.70
C GLY A 12 3.33 -13.07 -11.55
N SER A 13 2.36 -12.33 -11.00
CA SER A 13 1.18 -11.86 -11.74
C SER A 13 1.52 -10.87 -12.85
N ILE A 14 2.39 -9.89 -12.56
CA ILE A 14 2.89 -8.95 -13.58
C ILE A 14 3.63 -9.72 -14.68
N GLY A 15 4.52 -10.63 -14.30
CA GLY A 15 5.28 -11.46 -15.24
C GLY A 15 4.34 -12.31 -16.12
N PHE A 16 3.33 -12.94 -15.53
CA PHE A 16 2.32 -13.68 -16.26
C PHE A 16 1.53 -12.79 -17.22
N PHE A 17 1.15 -11.59 -16.80
CA PHE A 17 0.44 -10.63 -17.65
C PHE A 17 1.30 -10.17 -18.84
N ILE A 18 2.55 -9.78 -18.60
CA ILE A 18 3.49 -9.38 -19.66
C ILE A 18 3.78 -10.55 -20.61
N ALA A 19 4.01 -11.75 -20.08
CA ALA A 19 4.21 -12.95 -20.88
C ALA A 19 2.98 -13.28 -21.74
N SER A 20 1.78 -13.08 -21.20
CA SER A 20 0.52 -13.26 -21.95
C SER A 20 0.40 -12.25 -23.09
N LEU A 21 0.76 -10.97 -22.86
CA LEU A 21 0.79 -9.96 -23.92
C LEU A 21 1.82 -10.30 -25.02
N ALA A 22 3.01 -10.76 -24.63
CA ALA A 22 4.03 -11.20 -25.57
C ALA A 22 3.57 -12.43 -26.37
N ALA A 23 2.94 -13.40 -25.72
CA ALA A 23 2.37 -14.59 -26.37
C ALA A 23 1.27 -14.22 -27.38
N LEU A 24 0.38 -13.28 -27.06
CA LEU A 24 -0.64 -12.77 -27.97
C LEU A 24 -0.04 -12.16 -29.25
N ALA A 25 1.09 -11.44 -29.10
CA ALA A 25 1.78 -10.78 -30.19
C ALA A 25 2.56 -11.77 -31.07
N ILE A 26 3.26 -12.73 -30.46
CA ILE A 26 4.27 -13.57 -31.14
C ILE A 26 3.70 -14.94 -31.57
N TYR A 27 2.74 -15.49 -30.82
CA TYR A 27 2.26 -16.85 -31.01
C TYR A 27 0.72 -16.91 -31.21
N PRO A 28 0.24 -16.86 -32.46
CA PRO A 28 -1.20 -16.81 -32.78
C PRO A 28 -2.07 -17.91 -32.13
N PRO A 29 -1.61 -19.18 -31.97
CA PRO A 29 -2.43 -20.20 -31.32
C PRO A 29 -2.74 -19.92 -29.84
N SER A 30 -1.98 -19.05 -29.16
CA SER A 30 -2.29 -18.66 -27.78
C SER A 30 -3.45 -17.68 -27.65
N ARG A 31 -3.90 -17.04 -28.74
CA ARG A 31 -4.89 -15.96 -28.70
C ARG A 31 -6.24 -16.37 -28.14
N VAL A 32 -6.78 -17.50 -28.61
CA VAL A 32 -8.08 -18.00 -28.15
C VAL A 32 -8.02 -18.47 -26.69
N PRO A 33 -7.05 -19.31 -26.27
CA PRO A 33 -6.91 -19.68 -24.86
C PRO A 33 -6.73 -18.49 -23.91
N LEU A 34 -5.90 -17.51 -24.28
CA LEU A 34 -5.68 -16.33 -23.45
C LEU A 34 -6.92 -15.43 -23.40
N ALA A 35 -7.61 -15.22 -24.51
CA ALA A 35 -8.87 -14.47 -24.53
C ALA A 35 -9.95 -15.14 -23.66
N LEU A 36 -10.07 -16.46 -23.73
CA LEU A 36 -10.98 -17.22 -22.85
C LEU A 36 -10.56 -17.12 -21.38
N PHE A 37 -9.28 -17.26 -21.08
CA PHE A 37 -8.75 -17.13 -19.72
C PHE A 37 -9.09 -15.75 -19.14
N TYR A 38 -8.73 -14.65 -19.82
CA TYR A 38 -9.00 -13.29 -19.33
C TYR A 38 -10.49 -12.95 -19.33
N GLY A 39 -11.28 -13.49 -20.27
CA GLY A 39 -12.73 -13.31 -20.29
C GLY A 39 -13.41 -13.99 -19.10
N VAL A 40 -13.07 -15.26 -18.82
CA VAL A 40 -13.58 -16.00 -17.66
C VAL A 40 -13.07 -15.37 -16.37
N TYR A 41 -11.79 -15.01 -16.30
CA TYR A 41 -11.18 -14.39 -15.13
C TYR A 41 -11.81 -13.03 -14.81
N GLY A 42 -11.95 -12.15 -15.81
CA GLY A 42 -12.61 -10.86 -15.67
C GLY A 42 -14.08 -11.00 -15.28
N GLY A 43 -14.79 -11.96 -15.87
CA GLY A 43 -16.16 -12.30 -15.47
C GLY A 43 -16.24 -12.77 -14.03
N ALA A 44 -15.32 -13.65 -13.59
CA ALA A 44 -15.27 -14.14 -12.23
C ALA A 44 -14.92 -13.03 -11.21
N LEU A 45 -14.02 -12.11 -11.57
CA LEU A 45 -13.72 -10.91 -10.77
C LEU A 45 -14.95 -10.04 -10.55
N TYR A 46 -15.75 -9.85 -11.58
CA TYR A 46 -16.94 -9.01 -11.52
C TYR A 46 -18.12 -9.68 -10.79
N LEU A 47 -18.31 -10.99 -10.99
CA LEU A 47 -19.50 -11.71 -10.51
C LEU A 47 -19.36 -12.30 -9.12
N LEU A 48 -18.14 -12.69 -8.70
CA LEU A 48 -17.95 -13.42 -7.44
C LEU A 48 -17.59 -12.48 -6.29
N PRO A 49 -18.21 -12.65 -5.10
CA PRO A 49 -17.92 -11.83 -3.93
C PRO A 49 -16.66 -12.32 -3.20
N TRP A 50 -15.49 -12.18 -3.83
CA TRP A 50 -14.22 -12.72 -3.32
C TRP A 50 -13.91 -12.34 -1.87
N GLY A 51 -14.22 -11.10 -1.46
CA GLY A 51 -13.95 -10.61 -0.10
C GLY A 51 -14.86 -11.16 1.01
N THR A 52 -15.95 -11.86 0.68
CA THR A 52 -16.86 -12.44 1.69
C THR A 52 -16.53 -13.89 2.03
N TRP A 53 -15.56 -14.49 1.34
CA TRP A 53 -15.20 -15.89 1.50
C TRP A 53 -14.36 -16.09 2.77
N THR A 54 -15.05 -16.26 3.90
CA THR A 54 -14.46 -16.30 5.25
C THR A 54 -13.27 -17.24 5.37
N ARG A 55 -13.34 -18.47 4.84
CA ARG A 55 -12.22 -19.43 4.87
C ARG A 55 -10.93 -18.89 4.24
N PHE A 56 -11.04 -18.21 3.09
CA PHE A 56 -9.88 -17.66 2.39
C PHE A 56 -9.41 -16.36 3.05
N CYS A 57 -10.34 -15.52 3.49
CA CYS A 57 -10.02 -14.31 4.26
C CYS A 57 -9.28 -14.65 5.56
N ASP A 58 -9.76 -15.65 6.31
CA ASP A 58 -9.15 -16.08 7.56
C ASP A 58 -7.78 -16.73 7.32
N CYS A 59 -7.63 -17.50 6.24
CA CYS A 59 -6.34 -18.05 5.81
C CYS A 59 -5.33 -16.93 5.50
N VAL A 60 -5.68 -15.97 4.65
CA VAL A 60 -4.80 -14.85 4.28
C VAL A 60 -4.49 -13.97 5.50
N ARG A 61 -5.50 -13.68 6.34
CA ARG A 61 -5.31 -12.93 7.58
C ARG A 61 -4.42 -13.68 8.57
N TRP A 62 -4.54 -15.00 8.68
CA TRP A 62 -3.68 -15.82 9.52
C TRP A 62 -2.23 -15.80 9.02
N PHE A 63 -2.01 -15.90 7.70
CA PHE A 63 -0.68 -15.76 7.10
C PHE A 63 -0.07 -14.37 7.31
N ASN A 64 -0.91 -13.32 7.37
CA ASN A 64 -0.48 -11.94 7.61
C ASN A 64 -0.35 -11.58 9.09
N LYS A 65 -1.08 -12.25 9.98
CA LYS A 65 -1.11 -11.99 11.43
C LYS A 65 -0.01 -12.79 12.12
N ASP A 66 0.98 -12.11 12.66
CA ASP A 66 1.99 -12.52 13.68
C ASP A 66 2.76 -13.84 13.47
N SER A 67 2.43 -14.64 12.45
CA SER A 67 2.87 -16.03 12.35
C SER A 67 4.23 -16.12 11.65
N VAL A 68 4.56 -15.18 10.74
CA VAL A 68 5.90 -15.07 10.16
C VAL A 68 6.25 -13.62 9.76
N PRO A 69 6.69 -12.76 10.72
CA PRO A 69 7.10 -11.39 10.42
C PRO A 69 8.21 -11.40 9.36
N TYR A 70 8.07 -10.51 8.36
CA TYR A 70 9.08 -10.40 7.31
C TYR A 70 10.33 -9.69 7.84
N PHE A 71 10.13 -8.61 8.60
CA PHE A 71 11.21 -7.88 9.26
C PHE A 71 11.49 -8.51 10.62
N GLN A 72 12.77 -8.68 10.96
CA GLN A 72 13.19 -9.27 12.23
C GLN A 72 12.84 -8.40 13.45
N GLY A 73 12.62 -7.09 13.26
CA GLY A 73 12.17 -6.18 14.30
C GLY A 73 11.15 -5.20 13.76
N GLN A 74 9.95 -5.21 14.35
CA GLN A 74 8.90 -4.23 14.13
C GLN A 74 8.56 -3.58 15.47
N LYS A 75 8.60 -2.25 15.55
CA LYS A 75 8.24 -1.50 16.75
C LYS A 75 7.18 -0.46 16.37
N LEU A 76 6.03 -0.51 17.04
CA LEU A 76 5.02 0.55 16.98
C LEU A 76 5.23 1.47 18.19
N VAL A 77 5.46 2.75 17.92
CA VAL A 77 5.69 3.79 18.94
C VAL A 77 4.57 4.80 18.82
N PHE A 78 3.96 5.16 19.95
CA PHE A 78 2.99 6.24 20.02
C PHE A 78 3.68 7.45 20.60
N ASP A 79 3.40 8.63 20.05
CA ASP A 79 3.88 9.89 20.62
C ASP A 79 3.21 10.17 21.98
N ASP A 80 3.80 11.07 22.77
CA ASP A 80 3.35 11.40 24.12
C ASP A 80 1.88 11.84 24.13
N GLY A 81 1.03 11.11 24.85
CA GLY A 81 -0.41 11.38 24.95
C GLY A 81 -1.26 10.83 23.80
N VAL A 82 -0.67 10.07 22.86
CA VAL A 82 -1.41 9.41 21.78
C VAL A 82 -1.88 8.03 22.22
N THR A 83 -3.19 7.81 22.20
CA THR A 83 -3.79 6.50 22.46
C THR A 83 -4.03 5.74 21.16
N PRO A 84 -3.93 4.39 21.15
CA PRO A 84 -4.32 3.58 20.00
C PRO A 84 -5.76 3.89 19.54
N CYS A 85 -5.98 4.01 18.24
CA CYS A 85 -7.32 4.23 17.69
C CYS A 85 -8.24 3.05 18.03
N ALA A 86 -9.46 3.35 18.50
CA ALA A 86 -10.48 2.33 18.69
C ALA A 86 -10.84 1.67 17.35
N ALA A 87 -11.25 0.40 17.35
CA ALA A 87 -11.45 -0.40 16.13
C ALA A 87 -12.49 0.17 15.14
N LYS A 88 -13.38 1.07 15.58
CA LYS A 88 -14.41 1.73 14.76
C LYS A 88 -14.54 3.21 15.11
N SER A 89 -13.43 3.94 15.07
CA SER A 89 -13.39 5.37 15.40
C SER A 89 -13.57 6.29 14.19
N LYS A 90 -13.87 5.74 13.01
CA LYS A 90 -13.93 6.50 11.75
C LYS A 90 -12.63 7.27 11.47
N SER A 91 -11.50 6.68 11.85
CA SER A 91 -10.20 7.32 11.73
C SER A 91 -9.57 7.00 10.38
N LEU A 92 -9.01 8.03 9.74
CA LEU A 92 -8.15 7.90 8.57
C LEU A 92 -6.70 7.81 9.03
N LEU A 93 -6.08 6.64 8.85
CA LEU A 93 -4.68 6.39 9.18
C LEU A 93 -3.84 6.62 7.94
N SER A 94 -3.08 7.72 7.94
CA SER A 94 -2.20 8.08 6.83
C SER A 94 -0.77 7.65 7.14
N PHE A 95 -0.17 6.82 6.27
CA PHE A 95 1.18 6.31 6.46
C PHE A 95 2.17 6.91 5.46
N HIS A 96 3.37 7.26 5.94
CA HIS A 96 4.47 7.78 5.13
C HIS A 96 5.80 7.18 5.64
N PRO A 97 6.79 6.87 4.78
CA PRO A 97 6.83 7.06 3.32
C PRO A 97 6.02 6.02 2.54
N HIS A 98 5.56 6.41 1.34
CA HIS A 98 4.81 5.53 0.44
C HIS A 98 5.72 4.41 -0.11
N GLY A 99 5.53 3.17 0.34
CA GLY A 99 6.31 2.05 -0.20
C GLY A 99 6.09 0.69 0.48
N VAL A 100 6.92 -0.28 0.06
CA VAL A 100 6.93 -1.68 0.52
C VAL A 100 6.97 -1.85 2.04
N LEU A 101 7.55 -0.88 2.75
CA LEU A 101 7.73 -0.90 4.20
C LEU A 101 6.42 -0.79 4.96
N VAL A 102 5.37 -0.26 4.32
CA VAL A 102 4.07 -0.02 4.97
C VAL A 102 3.12 -1.22 4.86
N CYS A 103 3.37 -2.15 3.92
CA CYS A 103 2.55 -3.36 3.73
C CYS A 103 2.55 -4.31 4.96
N GLY A 104 3.34 -4.04 6.00
CA GLY A 104 3.39 -4.82 7.23
C GLY A 104 2.33 -4.46 8.28
N CYS A 105 1.56 -3.38 8.11
CA CYS A 105 0.57 -2.97 9.12
C CYS A 105 -0.83 -3.56 8.84
N ALA A 106 -1.50 -4.06 9.88
CA ALA A 106 -2.79 -4.75 9.79
C ALA A 106 -3.99 -3.77 9.76
N VAL A 107 -4.10 -2.97 8.69
CA VAL A 107 -5.24 -2.08 8.43
C VAL A 107 -5.88 -2.47 7.09
N ARG A 108 -7.19 -2.21 6.90
CA ARG A 108 -7.82 -2.35 5.57
C ARG A 108 -7.18 -1.32 4.64
N TRP A 109 -6.39 -1.82 3.67
CA TRP A 109 -5.67 -0.99 2.71
C TRP A 109 -6.53 -0.67 1.50
N LEU A 110 -6.51 0.60 1.11
CA LEU A 110 -6.89 0.99 -0.24
C LEU A 110 -5.63 1.02 -1.10
N ALA A 111 -5.62 0.22 -2.16
CA ALA A 111 -4.47 0.07 -3.04
C ALA A 111 -4.82 0.44 -4.48
N THR A 112 -3.80 0.65 -5.33
CA THR A 112 -4.01 1.09 -6.72
C THR A 112 -4.88 0.11 -7.51
N ASP A 113 -5.72 0.64 -8.41
CA ASP A 113 -6.69 -0.14 -9.18
C ASP A 113 -6.03 -1.23 -10.06
N LEU A 114 -4.76 -1.03 -10.46
CA LEU A 114 -4.01 -2.01 -11.25
C LEU A 114 -3.87 -3.36 -10.52
N LEU A 115 -3.73 -3.37 -9.19
CA LEU A 115 -3.65 -4.60 -8.41
C LEU A 115 -4.93 -5.44 -8.48
N PHE A 116 -6.07 -4.80 -8.75
CA PHE A 116 -7.37 -5.44 -8.81
C PHE A 116 -7.74 -5.95 -10.21
N VAL A 117 -6.91 -5.64 -11.22
CA VAL A 117 -7.05 -6.17 -12.59
C VAL A 117 -6.13 -7.37 -12.82
N LEU A 118 -5.00 -7.42 -12.11
CA LEU A 118 -3.99 -8.45 -12.27
C LEU A 118 -4.41 -9.82 -11.71
N PRO A 119 -4.11 -10.94 -12.40
CA PRO A 119 -4.47 -12.29 -11.96
C PRO A 119 -3.83 -12.65 -10.62
N VAL A 120 -4.51 -13.44 -9.77
CA VAL A 120 -4.00 -13.93 -8.47
C VAL A 120 -3.87 -12.87 -7.39
N ILE A 121 -3.17 -11.76 -7.67
CA ILE A 121 -2.93 -10.70 -6.69
C ILE A 121 -4.23 -9.96 -6.31
N ALA A 122 -5.16 -9.80 -7.25
CA ALA A 122 -6.47 -9.22 -6.98
C ALA A 122 -7.24 -10.04 -5.92
N GLN A 123 -7.27 -11.38 -6.03
CA GLN A 123 -7.94 -12.24 -5.05
C GLN A 123 -7.28 -12.16 -3.68
N ILE A 124 -5.94 -12.21 -3.63
CA ILE A 124 -5.18 -12.05 -2.39
C ILE A 124 -5.53 -10.72 -1.71
N MET A 125 -5.69 -9.64 -2.48
CA MET A 125 -6.05 -8.34 -1.94
C MET A 125 -7.47 -8.30 -1.38
N TYR A 126 -8.44 -8.86 -2.10
CA TYR A 126 -9.81 -9.00 -1.58
C TYR A 126 -9.88 -9.83 -0.31
N TRP A 127 -9.15 -10.95 -0.23
CA TRP A 127 -9.10 -11.81 0.96
C TRP A 127 -8.36 -11.17 2.13
N ALA A 128 -7.33 -10.37 1.86
CA ALA A 128 -6.66 -9.57 2.87
C ALA A 128 -7.57 -8.46 3.44
N GLY A 129 -8.74 -8.21 2.83
CA GLY A 129 -9.67 -7.16 3.21
C GLY A 129 -9.30 -5.79 2.63
N GLY A 130 -8.40 -5.76 1.64
CA GLY A 130 -8.08 -4.58 0.86
C GLY A 130 -9.10 -4.33 -0.24
N GLY A 131 -9.12 -3.10 -0.75
CA GLY A 131 -10.01 -2.69 -1.83
C GLY A 131 -9.36 -1.68 -2.77
N PRO A 132 -9.96 -1.46 -3.96
CA PRO A 132 -9.49 -0.43 -4.89
C PRO A 132 -9.62 0.94 -4.25
N ALA A 133 -8.61 1.79 -4.46
CA ALA A 133 -8.58 3.18 -3.99
C ALA A 133 -9.49 4.11 -4.83
N ASN A 134 -10.71 3.66 -5.13
CA ASN A 134 -11.69 4.42 -5.87
C ASN A 134 -12.66 5.16 -4.93
N ARG A 135 -13.28 6.22 -5.46
CA ARG A 135 -14.22 7.07 -4.71
C ARG A 135 -15.37 6.28 -4.09
N SER A 136 -15.96 5.34 -4.83
CA SER A 136 -17.11 4.55 -4.36
C SER A 136 -16.76 3.65 -3.17
N SER A 137 -15.59 2.99 -3.20
CA SER A 137 -15.12 2.17 -2.08
C SER A 137 -14.80 3.02 -0.87
N PHE A 138 -14.18 4.19 -1.08
CA PHE A 138 -13.92 5.13 0.01
C PHE A 138 -15.21 5.62 0.68
N GLU A 139 -16.21 6.03 -0.11
CA GLU A 139 -17.52 6.45 0.39
C GLU A 139 -18.25 5.33 1.14
N MET A 140 -18.17 4.09 0.65
CA MET A 140 -18.76 2.92 1.32
C MET A 140 -18.10 2.67 2.68
N LEU A 141 -16.76 2.62 2.73
CA LEU A 141 -16.01 2.39 3.97
C LEU A 141 -16.20 3.51 5.00
N ALA A 142 -16.29 4.76 4.51
CA ALA A 142 -16.58 5.92 5.35
C ALA A 142 -17.98 5.84 5.97
N LYS A 143 -19.00 5.38 5.21
CA LYS A 143 -20.36 5.15 5.71
C LYS A 143 -20.43 4.02 6.74
N GLU A 144 -19.68 2.94 6.53
CA GLU A 144 -19.59 1.82 7.49
C GLU A 144 -18.94 2.24 8.83
N GLY A 145 -18.25 3.38 8.86
CA GLY A 145 -17.56 3.90 10.04
C GLY A 145 -16.33 3.08 10.43
N THR A 146 -15.74 2.38 9.46
CA THR A 146 -14.50 1.62 9.66
C THR A 146 -13.28 2.55 9.62
N ASN A 147 -12.19 2.13 10.26
CA ASN A 147 -10.92 2.83 10.13
C ASN A 147 -10.33 2.55 8.74
N ILE A 148 -9.87 3.59 8.05
CA ILE A 148 -9.37 3.51 6.68
C ILE A 148 -7.87 3.79 6.71
N GLY A 149 -7.08 2.88 6.14
CA GLY A 149 -5.66 3.12 5.88
C GLY A 149 -5.49 3.80 4.53
N LEU A 150 -4.89 4.98 4.52
CA LEU A 150 -4.51 5.71 3.31
C LEU A 150 -2.99 5.82 3.24
N LEU A 151 -2.46 5.64 2.04
CA LEU A 151 -1.07 5.94 1.73
C LEU A 151 -1.10 7.24 0.92
N PRO A 152 -1.03 8.42 1.56
CA PRO A 152 -0.88 9.65 0.81
C PRO A 152 0.50 9.60 0.14
N GLY A 153 0.47 9.52 -1.18
CA GLY A 153 1.66 9.63 -2.01
C GLY A 153 1.43 9.12 -3.42
N GLY A 154 1.99 9.83 -4.40
CA GLY A 154 1.95 9.41 -5.80
C GLY A 154 2.99 8.32 -6.12
N PHE A 155 2.84 7.69 -7.31
CA PHE A 155 3.92 6.89 -7.89
C PHE A 155 5.23 7.71 -8.02
N GLU A 156 5.10 9.03 -8.17
CA GLU A 156 6.22 9.97 -8.24
C GLU A 156 7.00 10.04 -6.92
N GLU A 157 6.33 10.09 -5.76
CA GLU A 157 6.96 10.06 -4.44
C GLU A 157 7.61 8.69 -4.15
N ALA A 158 6.94 7.59 -4.50
CA ALA A 158 7.45 6.23 -4.27
C ALA A 158 8.69 5.89 -5.13
N SER A 159 8.90 6.63 -6.23
CA SER A 159 10.01 6.42 -7.15
C SER A 159 11.08 7.52 -7.07
N LEU A 160 10.98 8.47 -6.13
CA LEU A 160 11.81 9.69 -6.06
C LEU A 160 11.85 10.43 -7.41
N PHE A 161 10.74 10.41 -8.16
CA PHE A 161 10.66 10.99 -9.49
C PHE A 161 10.31 12.46 -9.39
N THR A 162 11.32 13.34 -9.44
CA THR A 162 11.07 14.78 -9.62
C THR A 162 10.94 15.13 -11.10
N TYR A 163 9.78 15.65 -11.52
CA TYR A 163 9.55 16.14 -12.88
C TYR A 163 10.62 17.20 -13.26
N LYS A 164 11.31 16.97 -14.39
CA LYS A 164 12.47 17.76 -14.94
C LYS A 164 13.86 17.55 -14.31
N LYS A 165 14.02 16.79 -13.22
CA LYS A 165 15.36 16.52 -12.63
C LYS A 165 16.00 15.25 -13.21
N HIS A 166 15.19 14.27 -13.62
CA HIS A 166 15.66 13.01 -14.22
C HIS A 166 15.42 13.02 -15.75
N ARG A 167 16.53 13.12 -16.53
CA ARG A 167 16.51 13.24 -18.01
C ARG A 167 16.10 11.95 -18.72
N TYR A 168 16.18 10.81 -18.05
CA TYR A 168 15.78 9.50 -18.55
C TYR A 168 14.60 9.00 -17.72
N LYS A 169 13.48 8.70 -18.39
CA LYS A 169 12.21 8.21 -17.81
C LYS A 169 12.31 6.76 -17.33
N ILE A 170 13.39 6.42 -16.64
CA ILE A 170 13.62 5.09 -16.09
C ILE A 170 13.69 5.29 -14.58
N PRO A 171 12.86 4.62 -13.76
CA PRO A 171 13.06 4.59 -12.33
C PRO A 171 14.40 3.89 -12.06
N THR A 172 15.48 4.67 -11.95
CA THR A 172 16.84 4.19 -11.67
C THR A 172 17.04 3.95 -10.17
N VAL A 173 16.02 3.46 -9.47
CA VAL A 173 16.16 2.96 -8.11
C VAL A 173 16.48 1.48 -8.24
N VAL A 174 17.77 1.14 -8.19
CA VAL A 174 18.20 -0.24 -8.02
C VAL A 174 17.98 -0.57 -6.54
N PHE A 175 16.83 -1.17 -6.25
CA PHE A 175 16.59 -1.74 -4.93
C PHE A 175 17.66 -2.81 -4.69
N TRP A 176 18.38 -2.70 -3.57
CA TRP A 176 19.39 -3.68 -3.18
C TRP A 176 19.01 -4.23 -1.82
N GLY A 177 18.39 -5.41 -1.82
CA GLY A 177 18.04 -6.11 -0.58
C GLY A 177 18.47 -7.57 -0.65
N GLN A 178 17.60 -8.45 -1.16
CA GLN A 178 17.92 -9.88 -1.28
C GLN A 178 18.64 -10.18 -2.61
N TRP A 179 19.68 -11.02 -2.57
CA TRP A 179 20.51 -11.34 -3.74
C TRP A 179 19.75 -11.99 -4.91
N TRP A 180 18.63 -12.67 -4.62
CA TRP A 180 17.77 -13.33 -5.61
C TRP A 180 16.50 -12.52 -5.93
N CYS A 181 16.22 -11.43 -5.20
CA CYS A 181 15.11 -10.50 -5.47
C CYS A 181 15.49 -9.08 -5.00
N PRO A 182 16.17 -8.29 -5.86
CA PRO A 182 16.69 -6.97 -5.49
C PRO A 182 15.60 -6.02 -4.99
N PHE A 183 14.37 -6.15 -5.48
CA PHE A 183 13.20 -5.34 -5.11
C PHE A 183 12.70 -5.51 -3.67
N MET A 184 13.13 -6.57 -2.96
CA MET A 184 12.63 -6.85 -1.62
C MET A 184 13.59 -6.29 -0.56
N PRO A 185 13.12 -5.47 0.41
CA PRO A 185 13.99 -4.87 1.43
C PRO A 185 14.63 -5.94 2.31
N HIS A 186 15.85 -5.72 2.83
CA HIS A 186 16.53 -6.75 3.61
C HIS A 186 15.75 -7.11 4.90
N PRO A 187 15.51 -8.41 5.21
CA PRO A 187 14.75 -8.81 6.40
C PRO A 187 15.30 -8.32 7.74
N SER A 188 16.61 -8.02 7.80
CA SER A 188 17.26 -7.48 9.01
C SER A 188 16.98 -5.99 9.24
N ALA A 189 16.31 -5.29 8.32
CA ALA A 189 15.93 -3.91 8.53
C ALA A 189 14.95 -3.81 9.71
N LYS A 190 15.20 -2.86 10.62
CA LYS A 190 14.31 -2.57 11.74
C LYS A 190 13.25 -1.59 11.27
N LEU A 191 11.98 -2.00 11.34
CA LEU A 191 10.86 -1.15 11.00
C LEU A 191 10.32 -0.51 12.28
N VAL A 192 10.42 0.82 12.38
CA VAL A 192 9.81 1.58 13.47
C VAL A 192 8.71 2.45 12.88
N THR A 193 7.48 2.21 13.29
CA THR A 193 6.33 3.03 12.92
C THR A 193 6.00 3.93 14.10
N VAL A 194 6.08 5.24 13.90
CA VAL A 194 5.71 6.23 14.91
C VAL A 194 4.32 6.78 14.57
N VAL A 195 3.43 6.81 15.55
CA VAL A 195 2.07 7.35 15.43
C VAL A 195 2.00 8.67 16.19
N GLY A 196 1.82 9.75 15.43
CA GLY A 196 1.63 11.09 15.98
C GLY A 196 0.19 11.38 16.43
N PRO A 197 -0.04 12.57 17.02
CA PRO A 197 -1.36 13.00 17.46
C PRO A 197 -2.35 13.09 16.28
N PRO A 198 -3.65 12.81 16.53
CA PRO A 198 -4.66 12.86 15.48
C PRO A 198 -4.91 14.31 15.04
N LEU A 199 -4.99 14.53 13.72
CA LEU A 199 -5.41 15.79 13.14
C LEU A 199 -6.95 15.84 13.07
N ALA A 200 -7.56 16.74 13.84
CA ALA A 200 -9.01 16.93 13.82
C ALA A 200 -9.43 17.74 12.58
N LEU A 201 -10.17 17.11 11.67
CA LEU A 201 -10.70 17.74 10.47
C LEU A 201 -12.17 18.14 10.69
N PRO A 202 -12.60 19.35 10.29
CA PRO A 202 -14.01 19.72 10.32
C PRO A 202 -14.79 18.94 9.26
N LEU A 203 -16.05 18.63 9.57
CA LEU A 203 -16.97 18.04 8.61
C LEU A 203 -17.62 19.15 7.77
N THR A 204 -17.07 19.38 6.58
CA THR A 204 -17.60 20.35 5.61
C THR A 204 -18.31 19.61 4.46
N PRO A 205 -19.55 19.96 4.10
CA PRO A 205 -20.33 19.22 3.09
C PRO A 205 -19.77 19.34 1.66
N SER A 206 -19.04 20.42 1.35
CA SER A 206 -18.33 20.60 0.08
C SER A 206 -17.02 21.33 0.34
N PRO A 207 -15.91 20.62 0.62
CA PRO A 207 -14.61 21.26 0.86
C PRO A 207 -14.14 21.98 -0.41
N THR A 208 -13.60 23.19 -0.26
CA THR A 208 -12.93 23.87 -1.38
C THR A 208 -11.50 23.34 -1.54
N LYS A 209 -10.85 23.67 -2.66
CA LYS A 209 -9.46 23.29 -2.86
C LYS A 209 -8.56 23.95 -1.81
N GLU A 210 -8.86 25.19 -1.44
CA GLU A 210 -8.13 25.95 -0.43
C GLU A 210 -8.24 25.31 0.96
N ASP A 211 -9.41 24.75 1.30
CA ASP A 211 -9.57 23.99 2.54
C ASP A 211 -8.69 22.73 2.54
N VAL A 212 -8.67 21.99 1.42
CA VAL A 212 -7.82 20.79 1.27
C VAL A 212 -6.35 21.16 1.40
N ASP A 213 -5.89 22.19 0.69
CA ASP A 213 -4.49 22.64 0.72
C ASP A 213 -4.08 23.08 2.14
N LYS A 214 -4.97 23.75 2.86
CA LYS A 214 -4.75 24.15 4.27
C LYS A 214 -4.56 22.94 5.19
N TYR A 215 -5.45 21.95 5.12
CA TYR A 215 -5.35 20.76 5.99
C TYR A 215 -4.22 19.84 5.57
N HIS A 216 -3.91 19.78 4.28
CA HIS A 216 -2.73 19.09 3.78
C HIS A 216 -1.45 19.72 4.33
N ALA A 217 -1.33 21.06 4.32
CA ALA A 217 -0.17 21.75 4.92
C ALA A 217 -0.03 21.45 6.42
N LEU A 218 -1.14 21.42 7.18
CA LEU A 218 -1.13 21.03 8.60
C LEU A 218 -0.68 19.57 8.81
N TYR A 219 -1.10 18.67 7.93
CA TYR A 219 -0.67 17.28 7.94
C TYR A 219 0.84 17.15 7.67
N VAL A 220 1.35 17.84 6.67
CA VAL A 220 2.78 17.86 6.30
C VAL A 220 3.63 18.41 7.44
N ASP A 221 3.21 19.51 8.07
CA ASP A 221 3.89 20.11 9.22
C ASP A 221 3.95 19.17 10.44
N ALA A 222 2.82 18.51 10.73
CA ALA A 222 2.74 17.52 11.80
C ALA A 222 3.65 16.30 11.54
N LEU A 223 3.69 15.82 10.30
CA LEU A 223 4.60 14.73 9.90
C LEU A 223 6.07 15.12 10.05
N GLN A 224 6.44 16.32 9.58
CA GLN A 224 7.81 16.83 9.66
C GLN A 224 8.25 16.95 11.12
N THR A 225 7.39 17.55 11.96
CA THR A 225 7.63 17.68 13.40
C THR A 225 7.80 16.32 14.09
N LEU A 226 6.94 15.35 13.76
CA LEU A 226 7.03 14.00 14.29
C LEU A 226 8.34 13.31 13.87
N PHE A 227 8.73 13.44 12.60
CA PHE A 227 9.97 12.90 12.10
C PHE A 227 11.18 13.53 12.81
N ASP A 228 11.22 14.86 12.91
CA ASP A 228 12.32 15.57 13.55
C ASP A 228 12.45 15.26 15.05
N LYS A 229 11.33 15.00 15.74
CA LYS A 229 11.34 14.54 17.15
C LYS A 229 12.01 13.17 17.31
N PHE A 230 11.74 12.24 16.39
CA PHE A 230 12.10 10.83 16.55
C PHE A 230 13.31 10.37 15.71
N LYS A 231 13.80 11.20 14.78
CA LYS A 231 14.93 10.84 13.92
C LYS A 231 16.23 10.57 14.69
N ALA A 232 16.48 11.29 15.78
CA ALA A 232 17.68 11.09 16.59
C ALA A 232 17.72 9.71 17.28
N GLU A 233 16.55 9.13 17.58
CA GLU A 233 16.44 7.82 18.23
C GLU A 233 16.39 6.67 17.23
N TYR A 234 15.67 6.84 16.11
CA TYR A 234 15.33 5.74 15.21
C TYR A 234 15.93 5.82 13.80
N ALA A 235 16.36 6.99 13.34
CA ALA A 235 16.97 7.11 12.02
C ALA A 235 18.42 6.58 12.05
N SER A 236 18.85 5.94 10.96
CA SER A 236 20.25 5.53 10.80
C SER A 236 21.19 6.72 10.62
N THR A 237 20.67 7.84 10.12
CA THR A 237 21.37 9.11 9.88
C THR A 237 20.62 10.22 10.65
N PRO A 238 21.18 10.74 11.76
CA PRO A 238 20.51 11.75 12.60
C PRO A 238 20.22 13.08 11.88
N ASP A 239 20.97 13.36 10.83
CA ASP A 239 20.89 14.51 9.92
C ASP A 239 19.90 14.32 8.77
N ALA A 240 19.17 13.18 8.73
CA ALA A 240 18.13 12.97 7.73
C ALA A 240 17.06 14.07 7.78
N THR A 241 16.58 14.42 6.59
CA THR A 241 15.43 15.30 6.37
C THR A 241 14.33 14.50 5.69
N LEU A 242 13.09 14.67 6.16
CA LEU A 242 11.92 14.10 5.51
C LEU A 242 11.62 14.90 4.24
N GLU A 243 11.65 14.23 3.09
CA GLU A 243 11.28 14.85 1.81
C GLU A 243 9.82 14.51 1.50
N ILE A 244 8.97 15.54 1.47
CA ILE A 244 7.56 15.45 1.11
C ILE A 244 7.39 16.24 -0.19
N TRP A 245 6.85 15.61 -1.23
CA TRP A 245 6.76 16.16 -2.59
C TRP A 245 5.33 16.57 -2.96
#